data_AF-A0A087RDC1-F1
#
_entry.id   AF-A0A087RDC1-F1
#
_cell.length_a   1.000
_cell.length_b   1.000
_cell.length_c   1.000
_cell.angle_alpha   90.00
_cell.angle_beta   90.00
_cell.angle_gamma   90.00
#
_symmetry.space_group_name_H-M   'P 1'
#
loop_
_entity.id
_entity.type
_entity.pdbx_description
1 polymer ?
#
loop_
_entity_poly.entity_id
_entity_poly.type
_entity_poly.pdbx_seq_one_letter_code
_entity_poly.pdbx_strand_id
1 'polypeptide(L)'
;LAFRRADFGLFRDLLGRVPWAKALEGRGAQESWVIFRDHLLQAQERCIPTKRESGKNTRRPAWMNKELLDKLKHKKEAYRGWKQGQVAWEEYREIVPAARDQVRKVKALVELHLARDIKGNKKRFYKYVGDKRKARENVGPLRNETGDLVTRDTEKAEVLNDFFASVFTG
;
A
#
# COMPACT_ATOMS: atom_id res chain seq x y z
N LEU A 1 -0.25 -7.28 -13.16
CA LEU A 1 0.67 -7.17 -14.32
C LEU A 1 -0.09 -6.65 -15.53
N ALA A 2 0.45 -5.70 -16.29
CA ALA A 2 -0.24 -5.12 -17.45
C ALA A 2 0.24 -5.79 -18.75
N PHE A 3 -0.22 -7.02 -19.01
CA PHE A 3 0.22 -7.83 -20.17
C PHE A 3 -0.06 -7.19 -21.53
N ARG A 4 -1.05 -6.29 -21.64
CA ARG A 4 -1.34 -5.53 -22.86
C ARG A 4 -0.23 -4.54 -23.26
N ARG A 5 0.66 -4.19 -22.33
CA ARG A 5 1.80 -3.28 -22.56
C ARG A 5 3.15 -4.01 -22.42
N ALA A 6 3.13 -5.34 -22.40
CA ALA A 6 4.35 -6.13 -22.29
C ALA A 6 5.07 -6.17 -23.64
N ASP A 7 6.40 -6.04 -23.60
CA ASP A 7 7.25 -6.23 -24.77
C ASP A 7 7.64 -7.71 -24.86
N PHE A 8 6.86 -8.48 -25.62
CA PHE A 8 7.13 -9.90 -25.83
C PHE A 8 8.31 -10.17 -26.76
N GLY A 9 8.71 -9.19 -27.59
CA GLY A 9 9.91 -9.28 -28.42
C GLY A 9 11.16 -9.26 -27.54
N LEU A 10 11.26 -8.24 -26.68
CA LEU A 10 12.34 -8.13 -25.69
C LEU A 10 12.37 -9.33 -24.74
N PHE A 11 11.20 -9.83 -24.31
CA PHE A 11 11.12 -11.00 -23.43
C PHE A 11 11.73 -12.25 -24.07
N ARG A 12 11.42 -12.49 -25.35
CA ARG A 12 11.98 -13.62 -26.11
C ARG A 12 13.49 -13.46 -26.32
N ASP A 13 13.95 -12.26 -26.64
CA ASP A 13 15.37 -11.97 -26.84
C ASP A 13 16.18 -12.19 -25.56
N LEU A 14 15.67 -11.75 -24.41
CA LEU A 14 16.34 -11.93 -23.13
C LEU A 14 16.50 -13.40 -22.77
N LEU A 15 15.47 -14.23 -23.00
CA LEU A 15 15.55 -15.68 -22.74
C LEU A 15 16.37 -16.42 -23.81
N GLY A 16 16.32 -15.98 -25.06
CA GLY A 16 17.08 -16.57 -26.16
C GLY A 16 18.59 -16.33 -26.07
N ARG A 17 19.03 -15.25 -25.40
CA ARG A 17 20.45 -14.93 -25.18
C ARG A 17 21.08 -15.69 -24.01
N VAL A 18 20.29 -16.38 -23.20
CA VAL A 18 20.83 -17.16 -22.08
C VAL A 18 21.53 -18.41 -22.63
N PRO A 19 22.80 -18.67 -22.27
CA PRO A 19 23.51 -19.87 -22.70
C PRO A 19 23.04 -21.09 -21.89
N TRP A 20 21.82 -21.56 -22.15
CA TRP A 20 21.13 -22.61 -21.38
C TRP A 20 21.95 -23.89 -21.23
N ALA A 21 22.64 -24.31 -22.28
CA ALA A 21 23.50 -25.50 -22.24
C ALA A 21 24.54 -25.41 -21.12
N LYS A 22 25.21 -24.25 -20.98
CA LYS A 22 26.20 -24.01 -19.93
C LYS A 22 25.56 -23.74 -18.57
N ALA A 23 24.43 -23.05 -18.56
CA ALA A 23 23.72 -22.70 -17.32
C ALA A 23 23.15 -23.92 -16.59
N LEU A 24 22.80 -24.97 -17.35
CA LEU A 24 22.16 -26.19 -16.84
C LEU A 24 23.12 -27.40 -16.80
N GLU A 25 24.36 -27.25 -17.27
CA GLU A 25 25.34 -28.32 -17.31
C GLU A 25 25.68 -28.85 -15.91
N GLY A 26 25.58 -30.17 -15.71
CA GLY A 26 25.90 -30.84 -14.45
C GLY A 26 24.94 -30.54 -13.29
N ARG A 27 23.79 -29.89 -13.56
CA ARG A 27 22.79 -29.52 -12.55
C ARG A 27 21.70 -30.59 -12.43
N GLY A 28 21.21 -30.79 -11.21
CA GLY A 28 19.99 -31.59 -10.99
C GLY A 28 18.74 -30.89 -11.53
N ALA A 29 17.62 -31.62 -11.61
CA ALA A 29 16.35 -31.08 -12.10
C ALA A 29 15.86 -29.87 -11.27
N GLN A 30 16.00 -29.94 -9.95
CA GLN A 30 15.58 -28.88 -9.04
C GLN A 30 16.44 -27.61 -9.20
N GLU A 31 17.76 -27.76 -9.28
CA GLU A 31 18.69 -26.64 -9.48
C GLU A 31 18.48 -25.98 -10.84
N SER A 32 18.28 -26.80 -11.88
CA SER A 32 17.96 -26.35 -13.23
C SER A 32 16.66 -25.54 -13.26
N TRP A 33 15.63 -25.98 -12.53
CA TRP A 33 14.36 -25.27 -12.41
C TRP A 33 14.50 -23.91 -11.73
N VAL A 34 15.27 -23.82 -10.64
CA VAL A 34 15.52 -22.54 -9.96
C VAL A 34 16.21 -21.55 -10.89
N ILE A 35 17.26 -22.00 -11.59
CA ILE A 35 18.00 -21.16 -12.56
C ILE A 35 17.09 -20.68 -13.68
N PHE A 36 16.27 -21.56 -14.24
CA PHE A 36 15.30 -21.21 -15.27
C PHE A 36 14.28 -20.19 -14.76
N ARG A 37 13.67 -20.45 -13.60
CA ARG A 37 12.68 -19.57 -12.98
C ARG A 37 13.24 -18.19 -12.70
N ASP A 38 14.48 -18.09 -12.24
CA ASP A 38 15.11 -16.81 -11.92
C ASP A 38 15.32 -15.97 -13.19
N HIS A 39 15.82 -16.58 -14.28
CA HIS A 39 15.95 -15.88 -15.56
C HIS A 39 14.60 -15.47 -16.13
N LEU A 40 13.58 -16.32 -15.98
CA LEU A 40 12.20 -16.02 -16.39
C LEU A 40 11.63 -14.81 -15.63
N LEU A 41 11.80 -14.77 -14.31
CA LEU A 41 11.33 -13.68 -13.45
C LEU A 41 12.08 -12.37 -13.74
N GLN A 42 13.39 -12.43 -13.98
CA GLN A 42 14.18 -11.26 -14.36
C GLN A 42 13.73 -10.69 -15.72
N ALA A 43 13.47 -11.56 -16.71
CA ALA A 43 12.92 -11.13 -18.00
C ALA A 43 11.53 -10.54 -17.83
N GLN A 44 10.69 -11.13 -16.97
CA GLN A 44 9.34 -10.67 -16.69
C GLN A 44 9.33 -9.27 -16.06
N GLU A 45 10.21 -9.01 -15.10
CA GLU A 45 10.31 -7.70 -14.44
C GLU A 45 10.70 -6.58 -15.42
N ARG A 46 11.60 -6.87 -16.37
CA ARG A 46 12.05 -5.90 -17.37
C ARG A 46 11.03 -5.66 -18.48
N CYS A 47 10.29 -6.69 -18.88
CA CYS A 47 9.44 -6.63 -20.08
C CYS A 47 7.97 -6.34 -19.77
N ILE A 48 7.53 -6.56 -18.52
CA ILE A 48 6.13 -6.35 -18.14
C ILE A 48 6.06 -5.19 -17.16
N PRO A 49 5.53 -4.03 -17.59
CA PRO A 49 5.30 -2.92 -16.68
C PRO A 49 4.44 -3.36 -15.49
N THR A 50 5.05 -3.40 -14.31
CA THR A 50 4.31 -3.55 -13.08
C THR A 50 3.58 -2.25 -12.83
N LYS A 51 2.25 -2.25 -12.94
CA LYS A 51 1.44 -1.17 -12.40
C LYS A 51 1.74 -1.13 -10.91
N ARG A 52 2.55 -0.16 -10.45
CA ARG A 52 2.63 0.14 -9.02
C ARG A 52 1.20 0.40 -8.61
N GLU A 53 0.65 -0.45 -7.74
CA GLU A 53 -0.54 -0.06 -7.03
C GLU A 53 -0.16 1.22 -6.32
N SER A 54 -0.69 2.36 -6.77
CA SER A 54 -0.67 3.55 -5.96
C SER A 54 -1.41 3.11 -4.70
N GLY A 55 -0.66 2.86 -3.61
CA GLY A 55 -1.22 2.31 -2.39
C GLY A 55 -2.51 3.08 -2.10
N LYS A 56 -3.59 2.38 -1.77
CA LYS A 56 -4.96 2.93 -1.66
C LYS A 56 -5.06 4.22 -0.80
N ASN A 57 -3.99 4.58 -0.09
CA ASN A 57 -3.74 5.79 0.68
C ASN A 57 -3.24 7.03 -0.12
N THR A 58 -2.97 6.95 -1.43
CA THR A 58 -2.58 8.13 -2.23
C THR A 58 -3.77 9.01 -2.59
N ARG A 59 -5.01 8.54 -2.37
CA ARG A 59 -6.19 9.36 -2.62
C ARG A 59 -6.28 10.45 -1.57
N ARG A 60 -5.92 11.67 -1.99
CA ARG A 60 -6.07 12.89 -1.21
C ARG A 60 -7.45 12.95 -0.54
N PRO A 61 -7.54 13.06 0.79
CA PRO A 61 -8.81 13.17 1.48
C PRO A 61 -9.63 14.35 0.96
N ALA A 62 -10.95 14.22 0.93
CA ALA A 62 -11.85 15.24 0.36
C ALA A 62 -11.75 16.62 1.04
N TRP A 63 -11.24 16.68 2.29
CA TRP A 63 -11.02 17.91 3.05
C TRP A 63 -9.68 18.57 2.79
N MET A 64 -8.78 17.97 2.01
CA MET A 64 -7.43 18.49 1.87
C MET A 64 -7.36 19.46 0.68
N ASN A 65 -7.24 20.76 0.93
CA ASN A 65 -7.01 21.81 -0.09
C ASN A 65 -5.52 22.22 -0.16
N LYS A 66 -5.11 23.01 -1.17
CA LYS A 66 -3.68 23.37 -1.40
C LYS A 66 -3.11 24.17 -0.23
N GLU A 67 -3.86 25.14 0.25
CA GLU A 67 -3.49 25.98 1.39
C GLU A 67 -3.22 25.16 2.68
N LEU A 68 -4.04 24.14 2.96
CA LEU A 68 -3.84 23.25 4.10
C LEU A 68 -2.58 22.39 3.95
N LEU A 69 -2.25 21.98 2.73
CA LEU A 69 -1.00 21.28 2.45
C LEU A 69 0.21 22.18 2.72
N ASP A 70 0.14 23.44 2.29
CA ASP A 70 1.22 24.41 2.51
C ASP A 70 1.43 24.65 4.01
N LYS A 71 0.35 24.79 4.78
CA LYS A 71 0.41 24.88 6.27
C LYS A 71 0.99 23.63 6.92
N LEU A 72 0.62 22.43 6.46
CA LEU A 72 1.16 21.17 6.96
C LEU A 72 2.65 21.00 6.59
N LYS A 73 3.04 21.46 5.40
CA LYS A 73 4.44 21.48 4.94
C LYS A 73 5.27 22.43 5.79
N HIS A 74 4.77 23.64 6.04
CA HIS A 74 5.40 24.62 6.91
C HIS A 74 5.59 24.07 8.34
N LYS A 75 4.58 23.42 8.91
CA LYS A 75 4.70 22.71 10.19
C LYS A 75 5.80 21.63 10.18
N LYS A 76 5.92 20.87 9.08
CA LYS A 76 6.95 19.83 8.92
C LYS A 76 8.35 20.44 8.76
N GLU A 77 8.46 21.59 8.10
CA GLU A 77 9.70 22.36 7.98
C GLU A 77 10.13 22.93 9.34
N ALA A 78 9.22 23.55 10.09
CA ALA A 78 9.48 24.03 11.44
C ALA A 78 9.94 22.91 12.38
N TYR A 79 9.32 21.72 12.32
CA TYR A 79 9.79 20.56 13.10
C TYR A 79 11.22 20.14 12.73
N ARG A 80 11.55 20.13 11.43
CA ARG A 80 12.90 19.77 10.96
C ARG A 80 13.93 20.80 11.41
N GLY A 81 13.62 22.09 11.25
CA GLY A 81 14.48 23.18 11.69
C GLY A 81 14.71 23.16 13.20
N TRP A 82 13.65 22.94 13.99
CA TRP A 82 13.76 22.85 15.45
C TRP A 82 14.65 21.66 15.85
N LYS A 83 14.44 20.50 15.23
CA LYS A 83 15.26 19.30 15.49
C LYS A 83 16.73 19.47 15.09
N GLN A 84 17.03 20.39 14.19
CA GLN A 84 18.37 20.73 13.73
C GLN A 84 18.96 21.96 14.45
N GLY A 85 18.24 22.55 15.41
CA GLY A 85 18.67 23.75 16.14
C GLY A 85 18.61 25.05 15.33
N GLN A 86 17.95 25.04 14.15
CA GLN A 86 17.83 26.19 13.26
C GLN A 86 16.59 27.06 13.54
N VAL A 87 15.61 26.52 14.29
CA VAL A 87 14.34 27.18 14.59
C VAL A 87 14.13 27.10 16.10
N ALA A 88 13.72 28.22 16.70
CA ALA A 88 13.42 28.29 18.12
C ALA A 88 12.23 27.38 18.48
N TRP A 89 12.22 26.82 19.69
CA TRP A 89 11.11 25.98 20.15
C TRP A 89 9.78 26.75 20.14
N GLU A 90 9.84 28.03 20.47
CA GLU A 90 8.71 28.97 20.53
C GLU A 90 8.01 29.10 19.17
N GLU A 91 8.79 29.29 18.10
CA GLU A 91 8.27 29.38 16.73
C GLU A 91 7.59 28.07 16.29
N TYR A 92 8.21 26.92 16.56
CA TYR A 92 7.57 25.63 16.29
C TYR A 92 6.28 25.44 17.12
N ARG A 93 6.30 25.86 18.39
CA ARG A 93 5.17 25.73 19.31
C ARG A 93 3.96 26.54 18.87
N GLU A 94 4.13 27.68 18.20
CA GLU A 94 3.03 28.48 17.65
C GLU A 94 2.43 27.89 16.38
N ILE A 95 3.27 27.32 15.50
CA ILE A 95 2.83 26.74 14.22
C ILE A 95 1.97 25.48 14.44
N VAL A 96 2.26 24.70 15.47
CA VAL A 96 1.61 23.41 15.72
C VAL A 96 0.10 23.52 16.01
N PRO A 97 -0.36 24.36 16.96
CA PRO A 97 -1.79 24.59 17.22
C PRO A 97 -2.50 25.19 16.01
N ALA A 98 -1.93 26.23 15.38
CA ALA A 98 -2.55 26.89 14.23
C ALA A 98 -2.84 25.91 13.08
N ALA A 99 -1.88 25.03 12.76
CA ALA A 99 -2.08 24.01 11.75
C ALA A 99 -3.13 22.95 12.17
N ARG A 100 -3.17 22.56 13.45
CA ARG A 100 -4.17 21.61 13.98
C ARG A 100 -5.58 22.18 13.89
N ASP A 101 -5.76 23.43 14.31
CA ASP A 101 -7.03 24.13 14.28
C ASP A 101 -7.55 24.31 12.86
N GLN A 102 -6.66 24.65 11.91
CA GLN A 102 -7.06 24.76 10.52
C GLN A 102 -7.53 23.41 9.95
N VAL A 103 -6.82 22.32 10.25
CA VAL A 103 -7.27 20.96 9.87
C VAL A 103 -8.64 20.65 10.47
N ARG A 104 -8.88 21.02 11.74
CA ARG A 104 -10.16 20.81 12.41
C ARG A 104 -11.29 21.61 11.73
N LYS A 105 -11.07 22.90 11.45
CA LYS A 105 -12.04 23.78 10.77
C LYS A 105 -12.41 23.27 9.38
N VAL A 106 -11.42 22.89 8.58
CA VAL A 106 -11.67 22.40 7.21
C VAL A 106 -12.41 21.06 7.21
N LYS A 107 -12.08 20.14 8.12
CA LYS A 107 -12.83 18.89 8.29
C LYS A 107 -14.28 19.15 8.67
N ALA A 108 -14.52 20.01 9.67
CA ALA A 108 -15.86 20.37 10.11
C ALA A 108 -16.68 21.01 8.98
N LEU A 109 -16.07 21.87 8.16
CA LEU A 109 -16.73 22.48 7.00
C LEU A 109 -17.16 21.43 5.96
N VAL A 110 -16.30 20.47 5.66
CA VAL A 110 -16.63 19.38 4.73
C VAL A 110 -17.75 18.50 5.26
N GLU A 111 -17.71 18.15 6.55
CA GLU A 111 -18.76 17.37 7.21
C GLU A 111 -20.09 18.13 7.23
N LEU A 112 -20.07 19.44 7.47
CA LEU A 112 -21.24 20.30 7.42
C LEU A 112 -21.84 20.38 6.02
N HIS A 113 -21.02 20.55 4.98
CA HIS A 113 -21.49 20.51 3.58
C HIS A 113 -22.11 19.15 3.23
N LEU A 114 -21.49 18.07 3.71
CA LEU A 114 -21.99 16.72 3.50
C LEU A 114 -23.33 16.50 4.19
N ALA A 115 -23.51 17.02 5.41
CA ALA A 115 -24.74 16.93 6.17
C ALA A 115 -25.89 17.73 5.51
N ARG A 116 -25.59 18.94 5.01
CA ARG A 116 -26.56 19.77 4.28
C ARG A 116 -27.03 19.12 3.00
N ASP A 117 -26.14 18.47 2.27
CA ASP A 117 -26.41 17.84 0.96
C ASP A 117 -26.92 16.38 1.08
N ILE A 118 -27.31 15.90 2.27
CA ILE A 118 -27.79 14.52 2.43
C ILE A 118 -29.01 14.26 1.53
N LYS A 119 -29.95 15.22 1.45
CA LYS A 119 -31.17 15.04 0.65
C LYS A 119 -30.87 14.99 -0.85
N GLY A 120 -29.93 15.79 -1.34
CA GLY A 120 -29.53 15.84 -2.75
C GLY A 120 -28.55 14.74 -3.17
N ASN A 121 -27.71 14.26 -2.24
CA ASN A 121 -26.64 13.31 -2.53
C ASN A 121 -26.34 12.35 -1.37
N LYS A 122 -27.33 11.51 -1.02
CA LYS A 122 -27.22 10.45 0.00
C LYS A 122 -25.98 9.57 -0.19
N LYS A 123 -25.62 9.26 -1.45
CA LYS A 123 -24.48 8.38 -1.79
C LYS A 123 -23.15 8.93 -1.30
N ARG A 124 -22.94 10.25 -1.41
CA ARG A 124 -21.70 10.90 -0.93
C ARG A 124 -21.59 10.80 0.60
N PHE A 125 -22.70 10.94 1.32
CA PHE A 125 -22.74 10.83 2.77
C PHE A 125 -22.40 9.42 3.24
N TYR A 126 -23.09 8.40 2.73
CA TYR A 126 -22.81 7.01 3.10
C TYR A 126 -21.42 6.56 2.68
N LYS A 127 -20.89 7.06 1.56
CA LYS A 127 -19.50 6.84 1.17
C LYS A 127 -18.52 7.41 2.20
N TYR A 128 -18.72 8.66 2.64
CA TYR A 128 -17.87 9.27 3.68
C TYR A 128 -17.91 8.47 4.98
N VAL A 129 -19.11 8.07 5.43
CA VAL A 129 -19.29 7.24 6.62
C VAL A 129 -18.60 5.88 6.44
N GLY A 130 -18.74 5.24 5.29
CA GLY A 130 -18.06 3.98 4.96
C GLY A 130 -16.54 4.12 4.97
N ASP A 131 -16.00 5.17 4.35
CA ASP A 131 -14.56 5.47 4.33
C ASP A 131 -14.01 5.73 5.75
N LYS A 132 -14.85 6.25 6.67
CA LYS A 132 -14.50 6.44 8.10
C LYS A 132 -14.66 5.18 8.94
N ARG A 133 -15.66 4.35 8.63
CA ARG A 133 -15.92 3.07 9.29
C ARG A 133 -14.95 1.98 8.89
N LYS A 134 -14.22 2.14 7.79
CA LYS A 134 -13.02 1.36 7.46
C LYS A 134 -11.93 1.60 8.51
N ALA A 135 -12.14 1.07 9.73
CA ALA A 135 -11.08 0.41 10.43
C ALA A 135 -10.47 -0.60 9.46
N ARG A 136 -9.15 -0.82 9.53
CA ARG A 136 -8.51 -1.86 8.72
C ARG A 136 -9.35 -3.13 8.88
N GLU A 137 -9.95 -3.61 7.79
CA GLU A 137 -10.48 -4.98 7.71
C GLU A 137 -9.27 -5.90 7.77
N ASN A 138 -8.63 -5.92 8.93
CA ASN A 138 -7.63 -6.89 9.28
C ASN A 138 -8.42 -8.05 9.85
N VAL A 139 -8.17 -9.23 9.32
CA VAL A 139 -8.56 -10.47 10.01
C VAL A 139 -8.07 -10.34 11.45
N GLY A 140 -9.00 -10.51 12.40
CA GLY A 140 -8.68 -10.49 13.82
C GLY A 140 -7.61 -11.54 14.14
N PRO A 141 -7.06 -11.54 15.36
CA PRO A 141 -6.19 -12.62 15.78
C PRO A 141 -6.89 -13.98 15.58
N LEU A 142 -6.21 -14.92 14.93
CA LEU A 142 -6.72 -16.27 14.71
C LEU A 142 -6.12 -17.21 15.75
N ARG A 143 -6.72 -18.39 15.95
CA ARG A 143 -6.07 -19.50 16.66
C ARG A 143 -5.59 -20.50 15.63
N ASN A 144 -4.33 -20.92 15.77
CA ASN A 144 -3.81 -22.04 15.00
C ASN A 144 -4.24 -23.38 15.64
N GLU A 145 -3.81 -24.49 15.03
CA GLU A 145 -4.10 -25.85 15.52
C GLU A 145 -3.52 -26.13 16.91
N THR A 146 -2.39 -25.49 17.27
CA THR A 146 -1.78 -25.60 18.62
C THR A 146 -2.50 -24.75 19.67
N GLY A 147 -3.51 -23.97 19.27
CA GLY A 147 -4.32 -23.12 20.15
C GLY A 147 -3.72 -21.75 20.45
N ASP A 148 -2.57 -21.42 19.85
CA ASP A 148 -1.86 -20.16 20.02
C ASP A 148 -2.52 -19.01 19.24
N LEU A 149 -2.42 -17.79 19.78
CA LEU A 149 -3.03 -16.61 19.18
C LEU A 149 -2.11 -16.00 18.11
N VAL A 150 -2.54 -16.08 16.86
CA VAL A 150 -1.81 -15.60 15.69
C VAL A 150 -2.23 -14.17 15.33
N THR A 151 -1.27 -13.24 15.39
CA THR A 151 -1.53 -11.81 15.15
C THR A 151 -0.90 -11.28 13.86
N ARG A 152 0.13 -11.95 13.32
CA ARG A 152 0.84 -11.56 12.08
C ARG A 152 0.09 -12.04 10.85
N ASP A 153 0.07 -11.22 9.79
CA ASP A 153 -0.77 -11.50 8.62
C ASP A 153 -0.28 -12.69 7.78
N THR A 154 1.02 -13.00 7.80
CA THR A 154 1.58 -14.18 7.12
C THR A 154 1.12 -15.48 7.78
N GLU A 155 1.23 -15.56 9.10
CA GLU A 155 0.84 -16.72 9.89
C GLU A 155 -0.69 -16.93 9.82
N LYS A 156 -1.49 -15.84 9.80
CA LYS A 156 -2.95 -15.96 9.57
C LYS A 156 -3.28 -16.56 8.20
N ALA A 157 -2.50 -16.24 7.16
CA ALA A 157 -2.72 -16.78 5.83
C ALA A 157 -2.39 -18.28 5.77
N GLU A 158 -1.35 -18.72 6.48
CA GLU A 158 -1.00 -20.13 6.62
C GLU A 158 -2.13 -20.91 7.31
N VAL A 159 -2.60 -20.44 8.48
CA VAL A 159 -3.71 -21.08 9.21
C VAL A 159 -4.98 -21.22 8.35
N LEU A 160 -5.32 -20.19 7.58
CA LEU A 160 -6.48 -20.24 6.68
C LEU A 160 -6.26 -21.20 5.50
N ASN A 161 -5.04 -21.28 4.99
CA ASN A 161 -4.67 -22.18 3.89
C ASN A 161 -4.69 -23.65 4.34
N ASP A 162 -4.20 -23.95 5.54
CA ASP A 162 -4.21 -25.29 6.12
C ASP A 162 -5.64 -25.77 6.37
N PHE A 163 -6.49 -24.91 6.96
CA PHE A 163 -7.93 -25.20 7.09
C PHE A 163 -8.60 -25.44 5.75
N PHE A 164 -8.32 -24.57 4.76
CA PHE A 164 -8.85 -24.74 3.41
C PHE A 164 -8.39 -26.06 2.77
N ALA A 165 -7.12 -26.47 2.92
CA ALA A 165 -6.65 -27.75 2.39
C ALA A 165 -7.38 -28.94 3.04
N SER A 166 -7.56 -28.90 4.36
CA SER A 166 -8.19 -29.99 5.13
C SER A 166 -9.61 -30.35 4.66
N VAL A 167 -10.39 -29.38 4.17
CA VAL A 167 -11.76 -29.63 3.68
C VAL A 167 -11.79 -30.25 2.28
N PHE A 168 -10.68 -30.23 1.53
CA PHE A 168 -10.58 -30.85 0.20
C PHE A 168 -9.73 -32.12 0.17
N THR A 169 -9.03 -32.45 1.25
CA THR A 169 -8.26 -33.69 1.41
C THR A 169 -8.98 -34.75 2.25
N GLY A 170 -10.32 -34.71 2.26
CA GLY A 170 -11.17 -35.73 2.87
C GLY A 170 -11.22 -37.02 2.07
#